data_AF-A0A965NUC1-F1
#
_entry.id   AF-A0A965NUC1-F1
#
_cell.length_a   1.000
_cell.length_b   1.000
_cell.length_c   1.000
_cell.angle_alpha   90.00
_cell.angle_beta   90.00
_cell.angle_gamma   90.00
#
_symmetry.space_group_name_H-M   'P 1'
#
loop_
_entity.id
_entity.type
_entity.pdbx_description
1 polymer ?
#
loop_
_entity_poly.entity_id
_entity_poly.type
_entity_poly.pdbx_seq_one_letter_code
_entity_poly.pdbx_strand_id
1 'polypeptide(L)'
;MSASPFKLILILVVLAAGGFSIFYATKGRAPACEGGGKYMSTLTECRAWGLDETICATAIENARTIAGRVAPKTETMFQCETRFSDCFENPAGGFTPRPSFCLKSSAEPSELRYLEFEADRRNRRVTKEVRIN
;
A
#
# COMPACT_ATOMS: atom_id res chain seq x y z
N MET A 1 50.10 -0.01 6.54
CA MET A 1 49.58 -1.09 5.67
C MET A 1 48.92 -0.45 4.47
N SER A 2 49.60 -0.38 3.32
CA SER A 2 49.05 0.20 2.09
C SER A 2 48.07 -0.81 1.49
N ALA A 3 46.77 -0.53 1.54
CA ALA A 3 45.77 -1.37 0.89
C ALA A 3 46.03 -1.31 -0.63
N SER A 4 46.30 -2.46 -1.25
CA SER A 4 46.44 -2.56 -2.71
C SER A 4 45.24 -1.88 -3.38
N PRO A 5 45.46 -1.02 -4.40
CA PRO A 5 44.40 -0.27 -5.06
C PRO A 5 43.30 -1.20 -5.61
N PHE A 6 43.66 -2.44 -5.95
CA PHE A 6 42.73 -3.47 -6.38
C PHE A 6 41.72 -3.88 -5.29
N LYS A 7 42.14 -3.95 -4.03
CA LYS A 7 41.25 -4.25 -2.89
C LYS A 7 40.29 -3.10 -2.64
N LEU A 8 40.73 -1.86 -2.80
CA LEU A 8 39.91 -0.67 -2.66
C LEU A 8 38.82 -0.60 -3.75
N ILE A 9 39.18 -0.91 -5.00
CA ILE A 9 38.22 -0.98 -6.12
C ILE A 9 37.19 -2.08 -5.87
N LEU A 10 37.62 -3.27 -5.43
CA LEU A 10 36.72 -4.38 -5.12
C LEU A 10 35.71 -4.02 -4.02
N ILE A 11 36.15 -3.36 -2.94
CA ILE A 11 35.28 -2.89 -1.86
C ILE A 11 34.26 -1.87 -2.38
N LEU A 12 34.69 -0.93 -3.23
CA LEU A 12 33.79 0.07 -3.84
C LEU A 12 32.73 -0.58 -4.74
N VAL A 13 33.12 -1.57 -5.55
CA VAL A 13 32.18 -2.29 -6.42
C VAL A 13 31.15 -3.07 -5.59
N VAL A 14 31.58 -3.74 -4.51
CA VAL A 14 30.67 -4.48 -3.62
C VAL A 14 29.72 -3.53 -2.88
N LEU A 15 30.20 -2.38 -2.41
CA LEU A 15 29.36 -1.35 -1.77
C LEU A 15 28.36 -0.74 -2.77
N ALA A 16 28.79 -0.46 -3.99
CA ALA A 16 27.92 0.06 -5.04
C ALA A 16 26.84 -0.97 -5.41
N ALA A 17 27.20 -2.24 -5.60
CA ALA A 17 26.26 -3.30 -5.88
C ALA A 17 25.28 -3.56 -4.73
N GLY A 18 25.76 -3.56 -3.47
CA GLY A 18 24.94 -3.69 -2.28
C GLY A 18 23.96 -2.53 -2.12
N GLY A 19 24.45 -1.30 -2.26
CA GLY A 19 23.62 -0.08 -2.23
C GLY A 19 22.58 -0.05 -3.34
N PHE A 20 22.94 -0.48 -4.55
CA PHE A 20 22.03 -0.54 -5.70
C PHE A 20 20.95 -1.62 -5.52
N SER A 21 21.32 -2.77 -4.95
CA SER A 21 20.39 -3.86 -4.63
C SER A 21 19.39 -3.45 -3.55
N ILE A 22 19.84 -2.79 -2.49
CA ILE A 22 18.97 -2.27 -1.42
C ILE A 22 18.05 -1.16 -1.95
N PHE A 23 18.59 -0.28 -2.80
CA PHE A 23 17.81 0.79 -3.42
C PHE A 23 16.69 0.22 -4.29
N TYR A 24 16.97 -0.75 -5.17
CA TYR A 24 15.90 -1.38 -5.96
C TYR A 24 14.97 -2.26 -5.14
N ALA A 25 15.46 -2.92 -4.09
CA ALA A 25 14.61 -3.69 -3.18
C ALA A 25 13.69 -2.81 -2.34
N THR A 26 14.00 -1.53 -2.15
CA THR A 26 13.16 -0.59 -1.38
C THR A 26 12.37 0.37 -2.27
N LYS A 27 12.83 0.66 -3.49
CA LYS A 27 12.17 1.50 -4.47
C LYS A 27 10.97 0.76 -5.06
N GLY A 28 9.81 0.94 -4.45
CA GLY A 28 8.55 0.29 -4.84
C GLY A 28 8.03 -0.72 -3.83
N ARG A 29 8.66 -0.86 -2.64
CA ARG A 29 7.99 -1.54 -1.54
C ARG A 29 6.76 -0.72 -1.16
N ALA A 30 5.59 -1.36 -1.29
CA ALA A 30 4.36 -0.95 -0.63
C ALA A 30 4.69 -0.48 0.80
N PRO A 31 4.04 0.58 1.31
CA PRO A 31 4.39 1.21 2.57
C PRO A 31 4.63 0.13 3.63
N ALA A 32 5.83 0.14 4.20
CA ALA A 32 6.18 -0.83 5.24
C ALA A 32 5.20 -0.61 6.39
N CYS A 33 4.35 -1.60 6.65
CA CYS A 33 3.46 -1.57 7.80
C CYS A 33 4.28 -1.40 9.07
N GLU A 34 4.04 -0.31 9.80
CA GLU A 34 4.76 -0.01 11.03
C GLU A 34 4.54 -1.16 12.04
N GLY A 35 5.63 -1.85 12.36
CA GLY A 35 5.63 -2.96 13.32
C GLY A 35 5.22 -4.33 12.77
N GLY A 36 5.58 -4.67 11.53
CA GLY A 36 5.69 -6.06 11.07
C GLY A 36 4.43 -6.69 10.45
N GLY A 37 3.48 -5.88 10.02
CA GLY A 37 2.30 -6.34 9.27
C GLY A 37 2.55 -6.48 7.77
N LYS A 38 1.54 -6.98 7.04
CA LYS A 38 1.53 -6.99 5.57
C LYS A 38 0.44 -6.06 5.05
N TYR A 39 0.77 -5.32 3.99
CA TYR A 39 -0.17 -4.45 3.31
C TYR A 39 -1.13 -5.29 2.45
N MET A 40 -2.43 -5.01 2.56
CA MET A 40 -3.46 -5.73 1.85
C MET A 40 -4.69 -4.87 1.57
N SER A 41 -5.43 -5.26 0.54
CA SER A 41 -6.65 -4.61 0.06
C SER A 41 -7.75 -5.62 -0.28
N THR A 42 -7.38 -6.90 -0.49
CA THR A 42 -8.30 -7.97 -0.90
C THR A 42 -8.16 -9.24 -0.07
N LEU A 43 -9.22 -10.06 -0.06
CA LEU A 43 -9.21 -11.40 0.56
C LEU A 43 -8.10 -12.28 -0.01
N THR A 44 -7.83 -12.19 -1.31
CA THR A 44 -6.82 -12.99 -2.01
C THR A 44 -5.42 -12.72 -1.47
N GLU A 45 -5.08 -11.45 -1.23
CA GLU A 45 -3.79 -11.05 -0.67
C GLU A 45 -3.62 -11.54 0.78
N CYS A 46 -4.70 -11.53 1.55
CA CYS A 46 -4.73 -12.01 2.92
C CYS A 46 -4.58 -13.54 3.00
N ARG A 47 -5.30 -14.30 2.15
CA ARG A 47 -5.14 -15.76 2.01
C ARG A 47 -3.73 -16.14 1.56
N ALA A 48 -3.16 -15.40 0.60
CA ALA A 48 -1.79 -15.62 0.14
C ALA A 48 -0.73 -15.34 1.23
N TRP A 49 -1.09 -14.63 2.30
CA TRP A 49 -0.24 -14.46 3.46
C TRP A 49 -0.38 -15.60 4.49
N GLY A 50 -1.41 -16.44 4.37
CA GLY A 50 -1.65 -17.57 5.27
C GLY A 50 -2.46 -17.22 6.53
N LEU A 51 -3.20 -16.11 6.52
CA LEU A 51 -4.17 -15.81 7.58
C LEU A 51 -5.49 -16.55 7.36
N ASP A 52 -6.19 -16.78 8.48
CA ASP A 52 -7.53 -17.37 8.47
C ASP A 52 -8.53 -16.46 7.73
N GLU A 53 -9.43 -17.08 6.97
CA GLU A 53 -10.42 -16.38 6.15
C GLU A 53 -11.34 -15.49 6.99
N THR A 54 -11.71 -15.92 8.20
CA THR A 54 -12.57 -15.13 9.10
C THR A 54 -11.88 -13.85 9.58
N ILE A 55 -10.57 -13.92 9.85
CA ILE A 55 -9.74 -12.76 10.22
C ILE A 55 -9.66 -11.80 9.03
N CYS A 56 -9.41 -12.33 7.82
CA CYS A 56 -9.34 -11.53 6.60
C CYS A 56 -10.66 -10.81 6.29
N ALA A 57 -11.78 -11.53 6.37
CA ALA A 57 -13.10 -10.97 6.12
C ALA A 57 -13.44 -9.88 7.13
N THR A 58 -13.20 -10.15 8.42
CA THR A 58 -13.45 -9.19 9.51
C THR A 58 -12.61 -7.92 9.33
N ALA A 59 -11.32 -8.06 9.00
CA ALA A 59 -10.43 -6.93 8.78
C ALA A 59 -10.87 -6.05 7.60
N ILE A 60 -11.28 -6.67 6.48
CA ILE A 60 -11.77 -5.95 5.30
C ILE A 60 -13.07 -5.22 5.61
N GLU A 61 -14.02 -5.86 6.28
CA GLU A 61 -15.30 -5.23 6.62
C GLU A 61 -15.11 -4.09 7.63
N ASN A 62 -14.21 -4.24 8.59
CA ASN A 62 -13.82 -3.16 9.50
C ASN A 62 -13.18 -1.99 8.73
N ALA A 63 -12.25 -2.28 7.82
CA ALA A 63 -11.61 -1.26 6.99
C ALA A 63 -12.62 -0.50 6.12
N ARG A 64 -13.55 -1.22 5.47
CA ARG A 64 -14.64 -0.63 4.67
C ARG A 64 -15.59 0.21 5.51
N THR A 65 -15.92 -0.25 6.71
CA THR A 65 -16.76 0.50 7.65
C THR A 65 -16.11 1.81 8.05
N ILE A 66 -14.80 1.81 8.34
CA ILE A 66 -14.05 3.03 8.65
C ILE A 66 -14.00 3.93 7.42
N ALA A 67 -13.57 3.43 6.27
CA ALA A 67 -13.51 4.19 5.03
C ALA A 67 -14.88 4.80 4.66
N GLY A 68 -15.97 4.05 4.84
CA GLY A 68 -17.33 4.54 4.59
C GLY A 68 -17.74 5.75 5.46
N ARG A 69 -17.06 5.98 6.58
CA ARG A 69 -17.29 7.12 7.50
C ARG A 69 -16.39 8.31 7.20
N VAL A 70 -15.11 8.07 6.91
CA VAL A 70 -14.08 9.12 6.83
C VAL A 70 -13.53 9.39 5.43
N ALA A 71 -13.60 8.44 4.51
CA ALA A 71 -13.08 8.63 3.16
C ALA A 71 -14.05 9.44 2.28
N PRO A 72 -13.55 10.08 1.20
CA PRO A 72 -14.37 10.90 0.31
C PRO A 72 -15.53 10.11 -0.27
N LYS A 73 -16.71 10.73 -0.33
CA LYS A 73 -17.90 10.18 -0.97
C LYS A 73 -18.14 10.84 -2.32
N THR A 74 -18.59 10.04 -3.27
CA THR A 74 -19.01 10.47 -4.60
C THR A 74 -20.41 9.94 -4.88
N GLU A 75 -21.16 10.63 -5.74
CA GLU A 75 -22.56 10.26 -5.99
C GLU A 75 -22.67 9.08 -6.94
N THR A 76 -21.74 8.94 -7.87
CA THR A 76 -21.76 7.91 -8.91
C THR A 76 -20.46 7.13 -8.94
N MET A 77 -20.54 5.85 -9.34
CA MET A 77 -19.36 4.99 -9.48
C MET A 77 -18.32 5.61 -10.42
N PHE A 78 -18.78 6.21 -11.53
CA PHE A 78 -17.90 6.85 -12.51
C PHE A 78 -17.10 8.02 -11.92
N GLN A 79 -17.73 8.86 -11.10
CA GLN A 79 -17.02 9.94 -10.39
C GLN A 79 -15.99 9.39 -9.39
N CYS A 80 -16.26 8.22 -8.82
CA CYS A 80 -15.32 7.55 -7.94
C CYS A 80 -14.09 7.02 -8.72
N GLU A 81 -14.31 6.22 -9.77
CA GLU A 81 -13.25 5.56 -10.55
C GLU A 81 -12.39 6.53 -11.39
N THR A 82 -12.88 7.74 -11.63
CA THR A 82 -12.06 8.81 -12.24
C THR A 82 -11.03 9.35 -11.26
N ARG A 83 -11.36 9.38 -9.96
CA ARG A 83 -10.50 9.93 -8.91
C ARG A 83 -9.70 8.87 -8.16
N PHE A 84 -10.23 7.68 -8.00
CA PHE A 84 -9.63 6.60 -7.20
C PHE A 84 -9.50 5.32 -7.99
N SER A 85 -8.52 4.48 -7.64
CA SER A 85 -8.25 3.26 -8.41
C SER A 85 -9.30 2.17 -8.27
N ASP A 86 -9.99 2.13 -7.12
CA ASP A 86 -10.98 1.12 -6.79
C ASP A 86 -12.01 1.72 -5.85
N CYS A 87 -13.28 1.37 -6.05
CA CYS A 87 -14.42 1.96 -5.39
C CYS A 87 -15.42 0.88 -4.97
N PHE A 88 -16.18 1.18 -3.92
CA PHE A 88 -17.27 0.33 -3.47
C PHE A 88 -18.48 1.19 -3.08
N GLU A 89 -19.65 0.58 -3.16
CA GLU A 89 -20.89 1.22 -2.72
C GLU A 89 -20.91 1.31 -1.20
N ASN A 90 -21.12 2.53 -0.71
CA ASN A 90 -21.20 2.79 0.71
C ASN A 90 -22.61 2.46 1.21
N PRO A 91 -22.77 1.70 2.31
CA PRO A 91 -24.09 1.41 2.88
C PRO A 91 -24.91 2.66 3.25
N ALA A 92 -24.24 3.78 3.50
CA ALA A 92 -24.86 5.08 3.76
C ALA A 92 -25.21 5.88 2.47
N GLY A 93 -25.05 5.26 1.30
CA GLY A 93 -25.26 5.86 -0.01
C GLY A 93 -23.98 6.42 -0.65
N GLY A 94 -23.95 6.38 -1.99
CA GLY A 94 -22.83 6.83 -2.81
C GLY A 94 -21.68 5.83 -2.90
N PHE A 95 -20.57 6.27 -3.49
CA PHE A 95 -19.38 5.47 -3.74
C PHE A 95 -18.18 6.04 -3.00
N THR A 96 -17.43 5.15 -2.37
CA THR A 96 -16.26 5.47 -1.53
C THR A 96 -15.07 4.66 -2.05
N PRO A 97 -13.84 5.22 -2.03
CA PRO A 97 -12.67 4.46 -2.44
C PRO A 97 -12.43 3.25 -1.55
N ARG A 98 -12.03 2.13 -2.15
CA ARG A 98 -11.69 0.92 -1.41
C ARG A 98 -10.42 1.17 -0.59
N PRO A 99 -10.45 0.94 0.73
CA PRO A 99 -9.27 1.11 1.55
C PRO A 99 -8.32 -0.06 1.40
N SER A 100 -7.03 0.25 1.45
CA SER A 100 -5.93 -0.65 1.67
C SER A 100 -5.39 -0.41 3.09
N PHE A 101 -4.97 -1.47 3.75
CA PHE A 101 -4.59 -1.42 5.16
C PHE A 101 -3.45 -2.37 5.45
N CYS A 102 -2.79 -2.11 6.56
CA CYS A 102 -1.86 -3.03 7.16
C CYS A 102 -2.60 -3.98 8.09
N LEU A 103 -2.37 -5.27 7.93
CA LEU A 103 -2.87 -6.27 8.87
C LEU A 103 -1.69 -6.95 9.55
N LYS A 104 -1.80 -7.10 10.86
CA LYS A 104 -0.92 -7.97 11.65
C LYS A 104 -1.60 -9.33 11.80
N SER A 105 -1.09 -10.24 12.62
CA SER A 105 -1.78 -11.50 12.93
C SER A 105 -3.13 -11.31 13.66
N SER A 106 -3.53 -10.07 13.96
CA SER A 106 -4.82 -9.68 14.53
C SER A 106 -5.81 -9.25 13.44
N ALA A 107 -7.11 -9.34 13.73
CA ALA A 107 -8.19 -8.91 12.82
C ALA A 107 -8.39 -7.39 12.73
N GLU A 108 -7.58 -6.60 13.43
CA GLU A 108 -7.68 -5.14 13.45
C GLU A 108 -6.80 -4.53 12.35
N PRO A 109 -7.40 -3.86 11.35
CA PRO A 109 -6.66 -3.18 10.30
C PRO A 109 -6.02 -1.89 10.85
N SER A 110 -4.74 -1.68 10.57
CA SER A 110 -3.99 -0.46 10.89
C SER A 110 -3.57 0.27 9.62
N GLU A 111 -3.17 1.55 9.72
CA GLU A 111 -2.68 2.36 8.59
C GLU A 111 -3.58 2.31 7.34
N LEU A 112 -4.85 2.62 7.54
CA LEU A 112 -5.83 2.70 6.46
C LEU A 112 -5.44 3.79 5.45
N ARG A 113 -5.45 3.43 4.17
CA ARG A 113 -5.08 4.27 3.05
C ARG A 113 -6.03 4.01 1.88
N TYR A 114 -6.10 4.92 0.93
CA TYR A 114 -6.71 4.68 -0.37
C TYR A 114 -5.80 5.18 -1.49
N LEU A 115 -6.05 4.69 -2.70
CA LEU A 115 -5.28 5.08 -3.89
C LEU A 115 -6.06 6.13 -4.69
N GLU A 116 -5.55 7.35 -4.70
CA GLU A 116 -6.05 8.47 -5.52
C GLU A 116 -5.18 8.64 -6.76
N PHE A 117 -5.79 8.96 -7.89
CA PHE A 117 -5.07 9.27 -9.12
C PHE A 117 -4.54 10.69 -9.08
N GLU A 118 -3.23 10.84 -9.31
CA GLU A 118 -2.54 12.12 -9.47
C GLU A 118 -1.83 12.15 -10.83
N ALA A 119 -1.62 13.35 -11.37
CA ALA A 119 -0.79 13.56 -12.54
C ALA A 119 0.67 13.74 -12.12
N ASP A 120 1.56 12.87 -12.58
CA ASP A 120 3.02 13.05 -12.42
C ASP A 120 3.50 14.30 -13.20
N ARG A 121 4.73 14.76 -12.97
CA ARG A 121 5.40 15.86 -13.68
C ARG A 121 5.45 15.70 -15.21
N ARG A 122 5.19 14.48 -15.70
CA ARG A 122 5.08 14.13 -17.13
C ARG A 122 3.63 13.97 -17.61
N ASN A 123 2.66 14.46 -16.84
CA ASN A 123 1.22 14.35 -17.09
C ASN A 123 0.72 12.91 -17.29
N ARG A 124 1.34 11.96 -16.60
CA ARG A 124 0.94 10.55 -16.59
C ARG A 124 0.06 10.29 -15.37
N ARG A 125 -1.02 9.54 -15.55
CA ARG A 125 -1.89 9.10 -14.45
C ARG A 125 -1.14 8.08 -13.60
N VAL A 126 -0.88 8.43 -12.35
CA VAL A 126 -0.22 7.58 -11.34
C VAL A 126 -1.10 7.49 -10.10
N THR A 127 -1.03 6.38 -9.39
CA THR A 127 -1.74 6.20 -8.13
C THR A 127 -0.88 6.66 -6.96
N LYS A 128 -1.46 7.48 -6.09
CA LYS A 128 -0.88 7.94 -4.83
C LYS A 128 -1.68 7.40 -3.67
N GLU A 129 -0.96 6.94 -2.66
CA GLU A 129 -1.56 6.52 -1.40
C GLU A 129 -1.86 7.73 -0.52
N VAL A 130 -3.10 7.84 -0.06
CA VAL A 130 -3.56 8.86 0.87
C VAL A 130 -4.02 8.18 2.14
N ARG A 131 -3.54 8.66 3.30
CA ARG A 131 -3.93 8.11 4.61
C ARG A 131 -5.34 8.53 4.98
N ILE A 132 -6.10 7.59 5.54
CA ILE A 132 -7.38 7.83 6.18
C ILE A 132 -7.08 8.13 7.66
N ASN A 133 -7.36 9.37 8.10
CA ASN A 133 -7.23 9.80 9.49
C ASN A 133 -8.59 9.78 10.19
#